data_AF-A0A2M8KZC3-F1
#
_entry.id   AF-A0A2M8KZC3-F1
#
_cell.length_a   1.000
_cell.length_b   1.000
_cell.length_c   1.000
_cell.angle_alpha   90.00
_cell.angle_beta   90.00
_cell.angle_gamma   90.00
#
_symmetry.space_group_name_H-M   'P 1'
#
loop_
_entity.id
_entity.type
_entity.pdbx_description
1 polymer ?
#
loop_
_entity_poly.entity_id
_entity_poly.type
_entity_poly.pdbx_seq_one_letter_code
_entity_poly.pdbx_strand_id
1 'polypeptide(L)'
;MLAAAKAAEELEIGERKVFSKILILVAADLAYPDYDCGETLPTLLQALPRGSKIEAHAIERGDLFCGVLNYGMAKLARAGVDYGLVMSHGAKDYLRPDTMEQLLKALEAGARVTSIAIEELSQSILEGRIANTFAIWDIGALQAVGGFDLRASQPRKNDLTAPYLRGWDPEEGDVYYPRAGVEEILPLIRLFQVYGPCIAPVVPAGEALWQEPDPVTDPEGWVRSRNKLGTKLARQLALAAPECVDLPSFLMGGVMRQYRTF
;
A
#
# COMPACT_ATOMS: atom_id res chain seq x y z
N MET A 1 -8.50 -10.41 -6.13
CA MET A 1 -7.11 -10.84 -5.81
C MET A 1 -6.47 -11.69 -6.90
N LEU A 2 -7.00 -12.88 -7.21
CA LEU A 2 -6.38 -13.79 -8.20
C LEU A 2 -6.19 -13.18 -9.59
N ALA A 3 -7.17 -12.40 -10.09
CA ALA A 3 -7.04 -11.73 -11.38
C ALA A 3 -5.85 -10.75 -11.44
N ALA A 4 -5.63 -9.98 -10.37
CA ALA A 4 -4.51 -9.06 -10.27
C ALA A 4 -3.17 -9.81 -10.19
N ALA A 5 -3.12 -10.92 -9.45
CA ALA A 5 -1.92 -11.76 -9.37
C ALA A 5 -1.58 -12.42 -10.73
N LYS A 6 -2.59 -12.87 -11.49
CA LYS A 6 -2.37 -13.39 -12.85
C LYS A 6 -1.89 -12.31 -13.81
N ALA A 7 -2.48 -11.12 -13.77
CA ALA A 7 -1.99 -9.98 -14.55
C ALA A 7 -0.52 -9.66 -14.23
N ALA A 8 -0.12 -9.75 -12.96
CA ALA A 8 1.29 -9.59 -12.57
C ALA A 8 2.19 -10.73 -13.08
N GLU A 9 1.73 -11.98 -13.07
CA GLU A 9 2.49 -13.13 -13.59
C GLU A 9 2.73 -13.00 -15.11
N GLU A 10 1.76 -12.43 -15.82
CA GLU A 10 1.79 -12.23 -17.26
C GLU A 10 2.59 -11.00 -17.68
N LEU A 11 2.73 -9.99 -16.83
CA LEU A 11 3.36 -8.72 -17.18
C LEU A 11 4.83 -8.85 -17.64
N GLU A 12 5.10 -8.31 -18.81
CA GLU A 12 6.41 -8.23 -19.45
C GLU A 12 6.73 -6.80 -19.89
N ILE A 13 8.01 -6.44 -19.81
CA ILE A 13 8.56 -5.24 -20.43
C ILE A 13 9.69 -5.69 -21.35
N GLY A 14 9.51 -5.51 -22.66
CA GLY A 14 10.35 -6.16 -23.66
C GLY A 14 10.23 -7.69 -23.56
N GLU A 15 11.35 -8.38 -23.42
CA GLU A 15 11.40 -9.85 -23.29
C GLU A 15 11.54 -10.34 -21.84
N ARG A 16 11.40 -9.44 -20.85
CA ARG A 16 11.63 -9.75 -19.44
C ARG A 16 10.33 -9.74 -18.65
N LYS A 17 10.11 -10.80 -17.86
CA LYS A 17 9.10 -10.81 -16.80
C LYS A 17 9.45 -9.78 -15.75
N VAL A 18 8.47 -8.97 -15.36
CA VAL A 18 8.66 -7.91 -14.36
C VAL A 18 8.78 -8.51 -12.96
N PHE A 19 7.99 -9.54 -12.65
CA PHE A 19 7.94 -10.15 -11.32
C PHE A 19 8.56 -11.53 -11.30
N SER A 20 9.51 -11.74 -10.38
CA SER A 20 10.13 -13.04 -10.11
C SER A 20 9.30 -13.89 -9.15
N LYS A 21 8.53 -13.26 -8.26
CA LYS A 21 7.71 -13.90 -7.22
C LYS A 21 6.47 -13.07 -6.92
N ILE A 22 5.34 -13.72 -6.69
CA ILE A 22 4.06 -13.07 -6.38
C ILE A 22 3.48 -13.69 -5.12
N LEU A 23 3.12 -12.84 -4.15
CA LEU A 23 2.54 -13.26 -2.89
C LEU A 23 1.12 -12.70 -2.77
N ILE A 24 0.14 -13.57 -2.51
CA ILE A 24 -1.18 -13.17 -2.04
C ILE A 24 -1.20 -13.40 -0.53
N LEU A 25 -1.35 -12.31 0.23
CA LEU A 25 -1.39 -12.36 1.69
C LEU A 25 -2.85 -12.24 2.13
N VAL A 26 -3.34 -13.26 2.83
CA VAL A 26 -4.69 -13.33 3.36
C VAL A 26 -4.60 -13.12 4.86
N ALA A 27 -5.22 -12.05 5.37
CA ALA A 27 -5.26 -11.81 6.79
C ALA A 27 -6.32 -12.73 7.42
N ALA A 28 -5.87 -13.69 8.23
CA ALA A 28 -6.70 -14.78 8.78
C ALA A 28 -6.67 -14.81 10.32
N ASP A 29 -6.24 -13.70 10.95
CA ASP A 29 -6.19 -13.59 12.41
C ASP A 29 -7.61 -13.43 12.98
N LEU A 30 -8.00 -14.37 13.85
CA LEU A 30 -9.32 -14.43 14.48
C LEU A 30 -9.62 -13.21 15.37
N ALA A 31 -8.62 -12.38 15.70
CA ALA A 31 -8.84 -11.09 16.35
C ALA A 31 -9.57 -10.06 15.46
N TYR A 32 -9.70 -10.35 14.15
CA TYR A 32 -10.35 -9.50 13.16
C TYR A 32 -11.37 -10.30 12.31
N PRO A 33 -12.44 -10.82 12.92
CA PRO A 33 -13.37 -11.75 12.28
C PRO A 33 -14.15 -11.15 11.09
N ASP A 34 -14.14 -9.82 10.94
CA ASP A 34 -14.87 -9.12 9.88
C ASP A 34 -14.08 -9.00 8.56
N TYR A 35 -12.84 -9.52 8.51
CA TYR A 35 -11.95 -9.36 7.35
C TYR A 35 -11.80 -10.62 6.50
N ASP A 36 -11.78 -11.80 7.11
CA ASP A 36 -11.84 -13.08 6.41
C ASP A 36 -12.59 -14.09 7.29
N CYS A 37 -13.56 -14.79 6.70
CA CYS A 37 -14.26 -15.89 7.36
C CYS A 37 -13.45 -17.20 7.36
N GLY A 38 -12.22 -17.17 6.82
CA GLY A 38 -11.32 -18.30 6.69
C GLY A 38 -11.46 -19.06 5.37
N GLU A 39 -12.39 -18.66 4.49
CA GLU A 39 -12.65 -19.32 3.21
C GLU A 39 -11.77 -18.79 2.08
N THR A 40 -11.19 -17.59 2.25
CA THR A 40 -10.41 -16.93 1.20
C THR A 40 -9.19 -17.75 0.79
N LEU A 41 -8.38 -18.20 1.75
CA LEU A 41 -7.17 -18.98 1.44
C LEU A 41 -7.50 -20.33 0.78
N PRO A 42 -8.40 -21.18 1.30
CA PRO A 42 -8.80 -22.42 0.64
C PRO A 42 -9.27 -22.19 -0.80
N THR A 43 -10.10 -21.17 -1.03
CA THR A 43 -10.61 -20.82 -2.36
C THR A 43 -9.48 -20.44 -3.31
N LEU A 44 -8.53 -19.62 -2.85
CA LEU A 44 -7.36 -19.25 -3.64
C LEU A 44 -6.50 -20.47 -4.00
N LEU A 45 -6.21 -21.34 -3.04
CA LEU A 45 -5.37 -22.53 -3.27
C LEU A 45 -6.00 -23.50 -4.27
N GLN A 46 -7.33 -23.63 -4.30
CA GLN A 46 -8.04 -24.44 -5.30
C GLN A 46 -8.00 -23.82 -6.69
N ALA A 47 -8.01 -22.49 -6.78
CA ALA A 47 -8.02 -21.76 -8.05
C ALA A 47 -6.62 -21.54 -8.64
N LEU A 48 -5.56 -21.76 -7.87
CA LEU A 48 -4.17 -21.56 -8.31
C LEU A 48 -3.69 -22.73 -9.18
N PRO A 49 -3.18 -22.47 -10.40
CA PRO A 49 -2.60 -23.51 -11.24
C PRO A 49 -1.40 -24.18 -10.56
N ARG A 50 -1.28 -25.50 -10.71
CA ARG A 50 -0.05 -26.21 -10.28
C ARG A 50 1.15 -25.62 -11.01
N GLY A 51 2.18 -25.23 -10.25
CA GLY A 51 3.41 -24.65 -10.79
C GLY A 51 3.36 -23.14 -11.06
N SER A 52 2.28 -22.45 -10.67
CA SER A 52 2.26 -20.98 -10.69
C SER A 52 3.32 -20.38 -9.76
N LYS A 53 3.83 -19.20 -10.11
CA LYS A 53 4.74 -18.40 -9.26
C LYS A 53 4.01 -17.67 -8.13
N ILE A 54 2.67 -17.75 -8.12
CA ILE A 54 1.80 -17.13 -7.15
C ILE A 54 1.70 -18.05 -5.93
N GLU A 55 2.12 -17.53 -4.77
CA GLU A 55 1.93 -18.21 -3.48
C GLU A 55 0.87 -17.46 -2.66
N ALA A 56 -0.09 -18.19 -2.12
CA ALA A 56 -1.05 -17.64 -1.17
C ALA A 56 -0.67 -18.03 0.26
N HIS A 57 -0.64 -17.07 1.18
CA HIS A 57 -0.27 -17.27 2.58
C HIS A 57 -1.34 -16.70 3.49
N ALA A 58 -1.84 -17.50 4.44
CA ALA A 58 -2.62 -16.99 5.57
C ALA A 58 -1.70 -16.39 6.63
N ILE A 59 -2.12 -15.27 7.19
CA ILE A 59 -1.46 -14.59 8.30
C ILE A 59 -2.40 -14.68 9.48
N GLU A 60 -2.23 -15.73 10.27
CA GLU A 60 -3.08 -16.11 11.40
C GLU A 60 -2.78 -15.30 12.66
N ARG A 61 -1.65 -14.60 12.70
CA ARG A 61 -1.19 -13.79 13.82
C ARG A 61 -0.51 -12.53 13.32
N GLY A 62 -1.11 -11.37 13.59
CA GLY A 62 -0.56 -10.08 13.21
C GLY A 62 -1.66 -9.04 12.95
N ASP A 63 -1.30 -7.76 12.96
CA ASP A 63 -2.24 -6.74 12.51
C ASP A 63 -2.44 -6.81 10.99
N LEU A 64 -3.63 -6.40 10.55
CA LEU A 64 -4.12 -6.52 9.17
C LEU A 64 -3.40 -5.62 8.17
N PHE A 65 -2.65 -4.63 8.64
CA PHE A 65 -1.91 -3.70 7.79
C PHE A 65 -0.41 -3.93 7.93
N CYS A 66 0.21 -3.37 8.97
CA CYS A 66 1.67 -3.34 9.12
C CYS A 66 2.25 -4.76 9.26
N GLY A 67 1.61 -5.62 10.05
CA GLY A 67 2.03 -7.01 10.27
C GLY A 67 2.02 -7.82 8.97
N VAL A 68 0.93 -7.72 8.20
CA VAL A 68 0.80 -8.34 6.88
C VAL A 68 1.89 -7.89 5.92
N LEU A 69 2.10 -6.57 5.82
CA LEU A 69 3.06 -5.99 4.89
C LEU A 69 4.50 -6.32 5.28
N ASN A 70 4.85 -6.23 6.56
CA ASN A 70 6.16 -6.63 7.06
C ASN A 70 6.44 -8.12 6.81
N TYR A 71 5.44 -8.99 7.01
CA TYR A 71 5.56 -10.42 6.70
C TYR A 71 5.84 -10.65 5.20
N GLY A 72 5.09 -9.97 4.33
CA GLY A 72 5.29 -10.00 2.88
C GLY A 72 6.69 -9.57 2.46
N MET A 73 7.14 -8.41 2.93
CA MET A 73 8.48 -7.89 2.61
C MET A 73 9.58 -8.80 3.13
N ALA A 74 9.44 -9.37 4.34
CA ALA A 74 10.40 -10.33 4.89
C ALA A 74 10.46 -11.62 4.05
N LYS A 75 9.32 -12.11 3.54
CA LYS A 75 9.29 -13.27 2.64
C LYS A 75 9.96 -13.01 1.30
N LEU A 76 9.73 -11.83 0.71
CA LEU A 76 10.40 -11.40 -0.51
C LEU A 76 11.91 -11.28 -0.30
N ALA A 77 12.35 -10.63 0.78
CA ALA A 77 13.78 -10.53 1.13
C ALA A 77 14.45 -11.91 1.24
N ARG A 78 13.82 -12.85 1.95
CA ARG A 78 14.34 -14.23 2.10
C ARG A 78 14.41 -14.99 0.79
N ALA A 79 13.65 -14.59 -0.22
CA ALA A 79 13.70 -15.13 -1.57
C ALA A 79 14.74 -14.44 -2.47
N GLY A 80 15.53 -13.50 -1.94
CA GLY A 80 16.53 -12.75 -2.70
C GLY A 80 15.93 -11.67 -3.60
N VAL A 81 14.74 -11.15 -3.26
CA VAL A 81 14.11 -10.04 -3.97
C VAL A 81 14.50 -8.73 -3.30
N ASP A 82 14.99 -7.77 -4.09
CA ASP A 82 15.44 -6.45 -3.61
C ASP A 82 14.30 -5.42 -3.52
N TYR A 83 13.29 -5.54 -4.38
CA TYR A 83 12.18 -4.60 -4.47
C TYR A 83 10.82 -5.30 -4.33
N GLY A 84 9.94 -4.76 -3.50
CA GLY A 84 8.60 -5.29 -3.27
C GLY A 84 7.51 -4.32 -3.70
N LEU A 85 6.67 -4.73 -4.64
CA LEU A 85 5.42 -4.01 -4.97
C LEU A 85 4.33 -4.43 -3.98
N VAL A 86 3.81 -3.47 -3.23
CA VAL A 86 2.51 -3.58 -2.54
C VAL A 86 1.44 -3.08 -3.49
N MET A 87 0.41 -3.90 -3.72
CA MET A 87 -0.70 -3.55 -4.60
C MET A 87 -2.02 -4.05 -4.04
N SER A 88 -3.00 -3.17 -3.95
CA SER A 88 -4.39 -3.55 -3.68
C SER A 88 -5.02 -4.15 -4.94
N HIS A 89 -5.93 -5.10 -4.77
CA HIS A 89 -6.61 -5.74 -5.90
C HIS A 89 -7.39 -4.76 -6.79
N GLY A 90 -7.90 -3.65 -6.23
CA GLY A 90 -8.60 -2.59 -6.96
C GLY A 90 -7.68 -1.73 -7.83
N ALA A 91 -6.36 -1.82 -7.66
CA ALA A 91 -5.37 -1.07 -8.44
C ALA A 91 -4.79 -1.87 -9.62
N LYS A 92 -5.38 -3.03 -9.96
CA LYS A 92 -4.88 -3.92 -11.03
C LYS A 92 -4.77 -3.22 -12.38
N ASP A 93 -5.65 -2.26 -12.68
CA ASP A 93 -5.74 -1.63 -14.01
C ASP A 93 -4.56 -0.67 -14.27
N TYR A 94 -3.83 -0.30 -13.21
CA TYR A 94 -2.57 0.44 -13.28
C TYR A 94 -1.35 -0.45 -13.57
N LEU A 95 -1.51 -1.79 -13.54
CA LEU A 95 -0.44 -2.74 -13.80
C LEU A 95 -0.17 -2.86 -15.30
N ARG A 96 0.36 -1.79 -15.89
CA ARG A 96 0.63 -1.65 -17.32
C ARG A 96 2.13 -1.57 -17.60
N PRO A 97 2.60 -2.05 -18.76
CA PRO A 97 4.03 -2.03 -19.09
C PRO A 97 4.66 -0.64 -19.02
N ASP A 98 3.98 0.38 -19.55
CA ASP A 98 4.44 1.77 -19.57
C ASP A 98 4.51 2.41 -18.17
N THR A 99 3.53 2.13 -17.32
CA THR A 99 3.49 2.57 -15.93
C THR A 99 4.60 1.90 -15.13
N MET A 100 4.77 0.58 -15.30
CA MET A 100 5.81 -0.17 -14.61
C MET A 100 7.21 0.22 -15.09
N GLU A 101 7.40 0.53 -16.38
CA GLU A 101 8.68 1.03 -16.89
C GLU A 101 9.07 2.36 -16.22
N GLN A 102 8.12 3.28 -16.00
CA GLN A 102 8.39 4.54 -15.29
C GLN A 102 8.77 4.32 -13.82
N LEU A 103 8.08 3.41 -13.12
CA LEU A 103 8.41 3.05 -11.75
C LEU A 103 9.80 2.41 -11.65
N LEU A 104 10.15 1.50 -12.57
CA LEU A 104 11.47 0.88 -12.61
C LEU A 104 12.57 1.91 -12.89
N LYS A 105 12.36 2.83 -13.84
CA LYS A 105 13.27 3.96 -14.09
C LYS A 105 13.48 4.83 -12.85
N ALA A 106 12.44 5.01 -12.03
CA ALA A 106 12.58 5.75 -10.77
C ALA A 106 13.50 5.02 -9.76
N LEU A 107 13.37 3.70 -9.65
CA LEU A 107 14.27 2.89 -8.81
C LEU A 107 15.71 2.92 -9.35
N GLU A 108 15.91 2.80 -10.65
CA GLU A 108 17.22 2.92 -11.31
C GLU A 108 17.85 4.31 -11.08
N ALA A 109 17.03 5.36 -11.02
CA ALA A 109 17.46 6.71 -10.69
C ALA A 109 17.79 6.93 -9.20
N GLY A 110 17.61 5.90 -8.35
CA GLY A 110 17.97 5.90 -6.94
C GLY A 110 16.80 6.08 -5.96
N ALA A 111 15.55 5.99 -6.42
CA ALA A 111 14.41 5.99 -5.52
C ALA A 111 14.45 4.77 -4.59
N ARG A 112 14.16 4.99 -3.30
CA ARG A 112 13.95 3.90 -2.32
C ARG A 112 12.49 3.52 -2.19
N VAL A 113 11.60 4.38 -2.66
CA VAL A 113 10.17 4.12 -2.75
C VAL A 113 9.60 4.89 -3.91
N THR A 114 8.75 4.23 -4.69
CA THR A 114 8.03 4.82 -5.81
C THR A 114 6.59 4.32 -5.82
N SER A 115 5.68 5.14 -6.32
CA SER A 115 4.26 4.82 -6.39
C SER A 115 3.60 5.67 -7.45
N ILE A 116 2.45 5.21 -7.90
CA ILE A 116 1.63 5.94 -8.87
C ILE A 116 0.66 6.87 -8.17
N ALA A 117 0.47 8.06 -8.73
CA ALA A 117 -0.56 9.00 -8.34
C ALA A 117 -1.93 8.50 -8.81
N ILE A 118 -2.58 7.65 -7.99
CA ILE A 118 -3.95 7.18 -8.23
C ILE A 118 -4.95 8.31 -7.97
N GLU A 119 -5.98 8.44 -8.80
CA GLU A 119 -6.87 9.61 -8.89
C GLU A 119 -7.22 10.26 -7.54
N GLU A 120 -7.83 9.51 -6.63
CA GLU A 120 -8.30 10.00 -5.32
C GLU A 120 -7.18 10.48 -4.39
N LEU A 121 -5.96 9.98 -4.58
CA LEU A 121 -4.79 10.28 -3.75
C LEU A 121 -3.69 11.02 -4.52
N SER A 122 -3.95 11.41 -5.78
CA SER A 122 -2.94 11.91 -6.71
C SER A 122 -2.12 13.03 -6.11
N GLN A 123 -2.78 14.08 -5.62
CA GLN A 123 -2.10 15.21 -5.02
C GLN A 123 -1.25 14.79 -3.80
N SER A 124 -1.82 13.97 -2.92
CA SER A 124 -1.10 13.49 -1.74
C SER A 124 0.16 12.70 -2.10
N ILE A 125 0.07 11.84 -3.11
CA ILE A 125 1.18 11.01 -3.58
C ILE A 125 2.25 11.88 -4.26
N LEU A 126 1.86 12.82 -5.11
CA LEU A 126 2.77 13.76 -5.76
C LEU A 126 3.52 14.65 -4.74
N GLU A 127 2.89 14.94 -3.60
CA GLU A 127 3.52 15.63 -2.46
C GLU A 127 4.42 14.70 -1.60
N GLY A 128 4.65 13.47 -2.03
CA GLY A 128 5.53 12.49 -1.37
C GLY A 128 4.87 11.61 -0.31
N ARG A 129 3.57 11.78 -0.03
CA ARG A 129 2.79 10.91 0.87
C ARG A 129 2.29 9.67 0.12
N ILE A 130 3.24 8.84 -0.32
CA ILE A 130 3.03 7.61 -1.09
C ILE A 130 1.99 6.70 -0.43
N ALA A 131 1.11 6.06 -1.20
CA ALA A 131 0.13 5.11 -0.69
C ALA A 131 0.45 3.66 -1.11
N ASN A 132 0.40 2.73 -0.17
CA ASN A 132 0.61 1.29 -0.42
C ASN A 132 -0.43 0.62 -1.32
N THR A 133 -1.50 1.34 -1.70
CA THR A 133 -2.44 0.88 -2.72
C THR A 133 -1.74 0.44 -4.01
N PHE A 134 -0.64 1.12 -4.37
CA PHE A 134 0.26 0.71 -5.45
C PHE A 134 1.63 1.37 -5.24
N ALA A 135 2.54 0.72 -4.52
CA ALA A 135 3.86 1.26 -4.20
C ALA A 135 4.96 0.20 -4.23
N ILE A 136 6.08 0.51 -4.87
CA ILE A 136 7.29 -0.31 -4.85
C ILE A 136 8.24 0.24 -3.80
N TRP A 137 8.72 -0.64 -2.93
CA TRP A 137 9.67 -0.35 -1.88
C TRP A 137 10.99 -1.07 -2.15
N ASP A 138 12.11 -0.37 -2.01
CA ASP A 138 13.41 -0.99 -1.75
C ASP A 138 13.34 -1.67 -0.38
N ILE A 139 13.40 -3.00 -0.39
CA ILE A 139 13.18 -3.81 0.81
C ILE A 139 14.32 -3.62 1.81
N GLY A 140 15.55 -3.48 1.33
CA GLY A 140 16.72 -3.25 2.18
C GLY A 140 16.64 -1.90 2.89
N ALA A 141 16.28 -0.85 2.16
CA ALA A 141 16.11 0.49 2.73
C ALA A 141 14.92 0.55 3.71
N LEU A 142 13.79 -0.08 3.37
CA LEU A 142 12.64 -0.19 4.26
C LEU A 142 12.99 -0.91 5.56
N GLN A 143 13.74 -2.02 5.49
CA GLN A 143 14.20 -2.75 6.67
C GLN A 143 15.18 -1.94 7.52
N ALA A 144 16.08 -1.18 6.89
CA ALA A 144 17.04 -0.32 7.59
C ALA A 144 16.37 0.77 8.44
N VAL A 145 15.14 1.18 8.09
CA VAL A 145 14.34 2.16 8.85
C VAL A 145 13.26 1.53 9.74
N GLY A 146 13.31 0.21 9.94
CA GLY A 146 12.43 -0.53 10.85
C GLY A 146 11.12 -1.03 10.26
N GLY A 147 10.97 -1.04 8.93
CA GLY A 147 9.78 -1.55 8.25
C GLY A 147 8.52 -0.68 8.44
N PHE A 148 7.35 -1.28 8.19
CA PHE A 148 6.06 -0.65 8.46
C PHE A 148 5.81 -0.63 9.98
N ASP A 149 5.57 0.55 10.53
CA ASP A 149 5.55 0.75 11.97
C ASP A 149 4.20 0.36 12.59
N LEU A 150 4.22 -0.53 13.59
CA LEU A 150 3.02 -1.03 14.27
C LEU A 150 2.22 0.06 15.00
N ARG A 151 2.72 1.29 15.16
CA ARG A 151 1.90 2.42 15.63
C ARG A 151 0.74 2.75 14.69
N ALA A 152 0.79 2.30 13.44
CA ALA A 152 -0.27 2.42 12.44
C ALA A 152 -1.16 1.15 12.32
N SER A 153 -1.01 0.19 13.24
CA SER A 153 -1.74 -1.08 13.20
C SER A 153 -3.25 -0.89 13.31
N GLN A 154 -4.02 -1.76 12.65
CA GLN A 154 -5.46 -1.84 12.86
C GLN A 154 -5.76 -2.24 14.32
N PRO A 155 -6.58 -1.47 15.06
CA PRO A 155 -7.02 -1.91 16.37
C PRO A 155 -7.95 -3.12 16.24
N ARG A 156 -7.89 -4.00 17.25
CA ARG A 156 -8.77 -5.17 17.32
C ARG A 156 -10.23 -4.74 17.48
N LYS A 157 -11.17 -5.58 17.03
CA LYS A 157 -12.61 -5.27 17.05
C LYS A 157 -13.14 -4.82 18.42
N ASN A 158 -12.60 -5.38 19.50
CA ASN A 158 -13.03 -5.10 20.88
C ASN A 158 -12.09 -4.14 21.63
N ASP A 159 -11.23 -3.40 20.92
CA ASP A 159 -10.36 -2.42 21.55
C ASP A 159 -11.14 -1.15 21.89
N LEU A 160 -11.63 -1.09 23.13
CA LEU A 160 -12.37 0.06 23.67
C LEU A 160 -11.51 1.33 23.80
N THR A 161 -10.19 1.21 23.64
CA THR A 161 -9.23 2.32 23.72
C THR A 161 -8.72 2.78 22.37
N ALA A 162 -9.23 2.19 21.28
CA ALA A 162 -8.82 2.51 19.93
C ALA A 162 -9.06 4.00 19.62
N PRO A 163 -8.04 4.77 19.23
CA PRO A 163 -8.21 6.16 18.86
C PRO A 163 -8.91 6.25 17.49
N TYR A 164 -10.07 6.89 17.47
CA TYR A 164 -10.76 7.30 16.25
C TYR A 164 -10.43 8.73 15.91
N LEU A 165 -10.29 9.02 14.62
CA LEU A 165 -10.07 10.35 14.11
C LEU A 165 -11.27 10.79 13.28
N ARG A 166 -11.69 12.03 13.51
CA ARG A 166 -12.71 12.70 12.70
C ARG A 166 -12.07 13.24 11.43
N GLY A 167 -12.73 13.02 10.30
CA GLY A 167 -12.40 13.57 9.00
C GLY A 167 -13.64 14.16 8.34
N TRP A 168 -13.53 14.42 7.04
CA TRP A 168 -14.63 14.96 6.26
C TRP A 168 -14.74 14.23 4.93
N ASP A 169 -15.97 13.97 4.52
CA ASP A 169 -16.33 13.38 3.25
C ASP A 169 -17.37 14.27 2.55
N PRO A 170 -17.27 14.53 1.23
CA PRO A 170 -18.23 15.38 0.53
C PRO A 170 -19.68 14.89 0.54
N GLU A 171 -19.90 13.57 0.66
CA GLU A 171 -21.21 12.93 0.59
C GLU A 171 -21.76 12.61 1.98
N GLU A 172 -20.91 12.10 2.88
CA GLU A 172 -21.30 11.67 4.23
C GLU A 172 -21.11 12.76 5.32
N GLY A 173 -20.34 13.81 5.03
CA GLY A 173 -20.01 14.86 5.98
C GLY A 173 -18.96 14.42 7.00
N ASP A 174 -19.27 14.54 8.31
CA ASP A 174 -18.35 14.14 9.38
C ASP A 174 -18.21 12.61 9.42
N VAL A 175 -17.02 12.11 9.08
CA VAL A 175 -16.70 10.68 9.09
C VAL A 175 -15.68 10.33 10.16
N TYR A 176 -15.72 9.09 10.66
CA TYR A 176 -14.84 8.61 11.72
C TYR A 176 -14.20 7.29 11.32
N TYR A 177 -12.90 7.17 11.60
CA TYR A 177 -12.15 5.95 11.31
C TYR A 177 -11.04 5.73 12.34
N PRO A 178 -10.68 4.47 12.66
CA PRO A 178 -9.54 4.20 13.53
C PRO A 178 -8.25 4.81 12.98
N ARG A 179 -7.33 5.19 13.87
CA ARG A 179 -5.97 5.64 13.52
C ARG A 179 -5.10 4.46 13.05
N ALA A 180 -5.44 3.88 11.92
CA ALA A 180 -4.77 2.76 11.26
C ALA A 180 -4.79 2.94 9.74
N GLY A 181 -4.09 2.12 8.94
CA GLY A 181 -4.19 2.14 7.46
C GLY A 181 -3.58 3.36 6.78
N VAL A 182 -2.47 3.83 7.35
CA VAL A 182 -1.54 4.89 6.88
C VAL A 182 -0.09 4.47 7.19
N GLU A 183 0.15 3.18 7.13
CA GLU A 183 1.38 2.50 7.54
C GLU A 183 2.63 2.95 6.75
N GLU A 184 2.42 3.55 5.58
CA GLU A 184 3.45 4.18 4.74
C GLU A 184 4.16 5.37 5.40
N ILE A 185 3.51 6.12 6.28
CA ILE A 185 3.96 7.48 6.64
C ILE A 185 5.25 7.48 7.45
N LEU A 186 5.31 6.66 8.49
CA LEU A 186 6.49 6.57 9.34
C LEU A 186 7.73 6.05 8.60
N PRO A 187 7.66 4.98 7.79
CA PRO A 187 8.81 4.59 6.98
C PRO A 187 9.19 5.66 5.95
N LEU A 188 8.25 6.40 5.34
CA LEU A 188 8.59 7.52 4.44
C LEU A 188 9.40 8.61 5.15
N ILE A 189 8.96 9.03 6.34
CA ILE A 189 9.66 10.03 7.15
C ILE A 189 11.09 9.57 7.44
N ARG A 190 11.24 8.34 7.91
CA ARG A 190 12.55 7.77 8.29
C ARG A 190 13.45 7.54 7.09
N LEU A 191 12.91 7.09 5.95
CA LEU A 191 13.66 6.97 4.70
C LEU A 191 14.25 8.33 4.31
N PHE A 192 13.45 9.39 4.35
CA PHE A 192 13.94 10.73 4.04
C PHE A 192 15.04 11.17 5.04
N GLN A 193 14.86 10.93 6.33
CA GLN A 193 15.87 11.26 7.34
C GLN A 193 17.21 10.53 7.12
N VAL A 194 17.17 9.27 6.67
CA VAL A 194 18.38 8.44 6.50
C VAL A 194 19.04 8.63 5.14
N TYR A 195 18.25 8.71 4.07
CA TYR A 195 18.74 8.68 2.69
C TYR A 195 18.64 10.01 1.95
N GLY A 196 18.04 11.04 2.56
CA GLY A 196 17.72 12.27 1.85
C GLY A 196 16.62 12.06 0.81
N PRO A 197 16.47 12.96 -0.18
CA PRO A 197 15.39 12.88 -1.16
C PRO A 197 15.45 11.59 -1.98
N CYS A 198 14.55 10.64 -1.69
CA CYS A 198 14.57 9.29 -2.24
C CYS A 198 13.16 8.76 -2.60
N ILE A 199 12.15 9.63 -2.57
CA ILE A 199 10.76 9.30 -2.92
C ILE A 199 10.52 9.73 -4.37
N ALA A 200 9.93 8.85 -5.17
CA ALA A 200 9.60 9.16 -6.56
C ALA A 200 8.13 8.84 -6.87
N PRO A 201 7.21 9.81 -6.76
CA PRO A 201 5.87 9.64 -7.27
C PRO A 201 5.87 9.69 -8.80
N VAL A 202 5.03 8.86 -9.41
CA VAL A 202 4.89 8.73 -10.87
C VAL A 202 3.44 8.98 -11.25
N VAL A 203 3.21 9.71 -12.34
CA VAL A 203 1.87 9.82 -12.91
C VAL A 203 1.61 8.55 -13.73
N PRO A 204 0.51 7.81 -13.47
CA PRO A 204 0.23 6.59 -14.21
C PRO A 204 0.02 6.89 -15.70
N ALA A 205 0.35 5.91 -16.55
CA ALA A 205 0.18 6.05 -17.98
C ALA A 205 -1.20 5.54 -18.46
N GLY A 206 -1.82 6.34 -19.32
CA GLY A 206 -3.14 6.10 -19.90
C GLY A 206 -4.29 6.27 -18.90
N GLU A 207 -5.50 5.97 -19.37
CA GLU A 207 -6.72 6.03 -18.57
C GLU A 207 -6.84 4.74 -17.74
N ALA A 208 -6.33 4.76 -16.52
CA ALA A 208 -6.51 3.67 -15.55
C ALA A 208 -7.40 4.19 -14.42
N LEU A 209 -8.39 3.38 -14.02
CA LEU A 209 -9.37 3.77 -13.02
C LEU A 209 -9.19 2.93 -11.76
N TRP A 210 -9.31 3.58 -10.62
CA TRP A 210 -9.49 2.87 -9.36
C TRP A 210 -10.91 2.28 -9.32
N GLN A 211 -11.02 1.01 -8.91
CA GLN A 211 -12.32 0.37 -8.74
C GLN A 211 -12.79 0.57 -7.29
N GLU A 212 -13.63 1.59 -7.08
CA GLU A 212 -14.29 1.81 -5.79
C GLU A 212 -15.34 0.72 -5.53
N PRO A 213 -15.57 0.30 -4.27
CA PRO A 213 -16.70 -0.57 -3.93
C PRO A 213 -18.03 0.04 -4.38
N ASP A 214 -18.91 -0.78 -4.94
CA ASP A 214 -20.21 -0.33 -5.44
C ASP A 214 -21.22 -0.20 -4.26
N PRO A 215 -21.88 0.94 -4.07
CA PRO A 215 -22.75 1.18 -2.91
C PRO A 215 -24.03 0.32 -2.89
N VAL A 216 -24.41 -0.29 -4.02
CA VAL A 216 -25.59 -1.16 -4.13
C VAL A 216 -25.22 -2.60 -3.84
N THR A 217 -24.07 -3.07 -4.34
CA THR A 217 -23.65 -4.47 -4.23
C THR A 217 -22.69 -4.75 -3.09
N ASP A 218 -21.97 -3.73 -2.60
CA ASP A 218 -21.08 -3.76 -1.43
C ASP A 218 -21.23 -2.46 -0.59
N PRO A 219 -22.41 -2.22 0.03
CA PRO A 219 -22.67 -1.01 0.80
C PRO A 219 -21.72 -0.83 1.99
N GLU A 220 -21.36 -1.92 2.67
CA GLU A 220 -20.44 -1.88 3.82
C GLU A 220 -19.01 -1.53 3.39
N GLY A 221 -18.54 -2.13 2.28
CA GLY A 221 -17.25 -1.81 1.69
C GLY A 221 -17.18 -0.36 1.23
N TRP A 222 -18.26 0.16 0.64
CA TRP A 222 -18.37 1.55 0.21
C TRP A 222 -18.27 2.52 1.40
N VAL A 223 -19.10 2.38 2.44
CA VAL A 223 -19.05 3.24 3.65
C VAL A 223 -17.65 3.20 4.29
N ARG A 224 -17.06 2.01 4.38
CA ARG A 224 -15.70 1.84 4.91
C ARG A 224 -14.66 2.55 4.05
N SER A 225 -14.78 2.50 2.72
CA SER A 225 -13.90 3.20 1.78
C SER A 225 -13.96 4.71 2.01
N ARG A 226 -15.16 5.29 2.05
CA ARG A 226 -15.38 6.72 2.28
C ARG A 226 -14.84 7.18 3.64
N ASN A 227 -15.19 6.48 4.72
CA ASN A 227 -14.67 6.80 6.05
C ASN A 227 -13.14 6.74 6.10
N LYS A 228 -12.53 5.75 5.43
CA LYS A 228 -11.08 5.64 5.33
C LYS A 228 -10.51 6.82 4.54
N LEU A 229 -11.00 7.13 3.35
CA LEU A 229 -10.48 8.22 2.53
C LEU A 229 -10.65 9.58 3.21
N GLY A 230 -11.85 9.91 3.69
CA GLY A 230 -12.15 11.19 4.35
C GLY A 230 -11.37 11.45 5.64
N THR A 231 -10.87 10.40 6.30
CA THR A 231 -10.00 10.52 7.49
C THR A 231 -8.50 10.39 7.18
N LYS A 232 -8.10 10.11 5.93
CA LYS A 232 -6.70 9.74 5.60
C LYS A 232 -5.69 10.81 6.03
N LEU A 233 -5.91 12.07 5.67
CA LEU A 233 -5.00 13.15 6.06
C LEU A 233 -4.87 13.29 7.58
N ALA A 234 -5.99 13.27 8.30
CA ALA A 234 -5.99 13.35 9.76
C ALA A 234 -5.20 12.20 10.40
N ARG A 235 -5.36 10.97 9.87
CA ARG A 235 -4.61 9.77 10.29
C ARG A 235 -3.12 9.93 10.03
N GLN A 236 -2.73 10.41 8.85
CA GLN A 236 -1.32 10.64 8.49
C GLN A 236 -0.67 11.69 9.41
N LEU A 237 -1.34 12.83 9.64
CA LEU A 237 -0.85 13.90 10.52
C LEU A 237 -0.71 13.42 11.98
N ALA A 238 -1.72 12.73 12.51
CA ALA A 238 -1.69 12.22 13.87
C ALA A 238 -0.56 11.19 14.09
N LEU A 239 -0.25 10.39 13.07
CA LEU A 239 0.83 9.41 13.12
C LEU A 239 2.22 10.05 12.99
N ALA A 240 2.34 11.12 12.20
CA ALA A 240 3.58 11.85 12.00
C ALA A 240 3.93 12.80 13.17
N ALA A 241 2.94 13.27 13.93
CA ALA A 241 3.14 14.24 15.00
C ALA A 241 4.25 13.87 16.02
N PRO A 242 4.40 12.61 16.48
CA PRO A 242 5.49 12.22 17.38
C PRO A 242 6.90 12.32 16.76
N GLU A 243 7.02 12.36 15.44
CA GLU A 243 8.29 12.54 14.74
C GLU A 243 8.70 14.03 14.65
N CYS A 244 7.87 14.94 15.18
CA CYS A 244 8.12 16.38 15.23
C CYS A 244 8.40 17.01 13.85
N VAL A 245 7.72 16.52 12.81
CA VAL A 245 7.83 17.03 11.44
C VAL A 245 6.54 17.70 10.98
N ASP A 246 6.67 18.77 10.18
CA ASP A 246 5.56 19.30 9.39
C ASP A 246 5.35 18.39 8.17
N LEU A 247 4.48 17.39 8.31
CA LEU A 247 4.39 16.27 7.38
C LEU A 247 4.32 16.67 5.89
N PRO A 248 3.44 17.61 5.46
CA PRO A 248 3.33 17.97 4.04
C PRO A 248 4.64 18.55 3.49
N SER A 249 5.20 19.57 4.16
CA SER A 249 6.45 20.20 3.72
C SER A 249 7.64 19.26 3.81
N PHE A 250 7.67 18.42 4.85
CA PHE A 250 8.75 17.48 5.11
C PHE A 250 8.83 16.42 4.00
N LEU A 251 7.73 15.72 3.70
CA LEU A 251 7.75 14.67 2.68
C LEU A 251 7.86 15.22 1.25
N MET A 252 7.37 16.44 0.99
CA MET A 252 7.64 17.12 -0.27
C MET A 252 9.15 17.38 -0.45
N GLY A 253 9.88 17.67 0.63
CA GLY A 253 11.34 17.72 0.65
C GLY A 253 12.02 16.39 0.33
N GLY A 254 11.38 15.27 0.71
CA GLY A 254 11.83 13.91 0.43
C GLY A 254 11.62 13.43 -1.01
N VAL A 255 10.84 14.16 -1.82
CA VAL A 255 10.67 13.86 -3.25
C VAL A 255 11.94 14.19 -4.02
N MET A 256 12.42 13.23 -4.81
CA MET A 256 13.58 13.36 -5.69
C MET A 256 13.36 14.50 -6.70
N ARG A 257 14.40 15.30 -6.95
CA ARG A 257 14.28 16.58 -7.68
C ARG A 257 13.59 16.45 -9.04
N GLN A 258 13.91 15.43 -9.82
CA GLN A 258 13.36 15.20 -11.14
C GLN A 258 11.92 14.65 -11.15
N TYR A 259 11.40 14.24 -9.99
CA TYR A 259 10.03 13.76 -9.80
C TYR A 259 9.14 14.77 -9.07
N ARG A 260 9.63 15.99 -8.85
CA ARG A 260 8.82 17.06 -8.28
C ARG A 260 7.99 17.69 -9.40
N THR A 261 6.68 17.51 -9.34
CA THR A 261 5.73 18.22 -10.21
C THR A 261 5.34 19.53 -9.53
N PHE A 262 5.88 20.64 -10.03
CA PHE A 262 5.52 22.01 -9.63
C PHE A 262 5.00 22.78 -10.83
#